data_AF-A0A6G9YZK6-F1
#
_entry.id   AF-A0A6G9YZK6-F1
#
_cell.length_a   1.000
_cell.length_b   1.000
_cell.length_c   1.000
_cell.angle_alpha   90.00
_cell.angle_beta   90.00
_cell.angle_gamma   90.00
#
_symmetry.space_group_name_H-M   'P 1'
#
loop_
_entity.id
_entity.type
_entity.pdbx_description
1 polymer ?
#
loop_
_entity_poly.entity_id
_entity_poly.type
_entity_poly.pdbx_seq_one_letter_code
_entity_poly.pdbx_strand_id
1 'polypeptide(L)'
;MRVRTLVFATAVTGAAATALALGAGSAGAVTPVTFPQAGAAGLELDHGETQAFANSPAPALIDHYLPGDNVSVSIRPDSQLPKTGDRVFASLRDIVAEAGTRPGGKVDLVLAPGPELVVVQNW
;
A
#
# COMPACT_ATOMS: atom_id res chain seq x y z
N MET A 1 17.22 31.59 -7.80
CA MET A 1 17.45 30.48 -6.85
C MET A 1 17.78 29.24 -7.67
N ARG A 2 18.89 28.55 -7.37
CA ARG A 2 19.32 27.35 -8.13
C ARG A 2 18.43 26.17 -7.69
N VAL A 3 17.60 25.68 -8.61
CA VAL A 3 16.79 24.47 -8.40
C VAL A 3 17.75 23.29 -8.27
N ARG A 4 17.86 22.75 -7.05
CA ARG A 4 18.55 21.49 -6.79
C ARG A 4 17.62 20.38 -7.25
N THR A 5 17.77 19.95 -8.50
CA THR A 5 17.15 18.71 -8.99
C THR A 5 17.73 17.56 -8.17
N LEU A 6 17.01 17.15 -7.14
CA LEU A 6 17.33 15.97 -6.34
C LEU A 6 16.96 14.75 -7.17
N VAL A 7 17.98 14.10 -7.75
CA VAL A 7 17.86 12.78 -8.37
C VAL A 7 17.62 11.75 -7.25
N PHE A 8 16.36 11.56 -6.88
CA PHE A 8 15.90 10.51 -5.94
C PHE A 8 15.48 9.21 -6.65
N ALA A 9 15.66 9.11 -7.97
CA ALA A 9 14.95 8.13 -8.80
C ALA A 9 15.53 6.71 -8.82
N THR A 10 16.74 6.46 -8.30
CA THR A 10 17.40 5.14 -8.49
C THR A 10 17.83 4.43 -7.21
N ALA A 11 17.98 5.12 -6.08
CA ALA A 11 18.37 4.49 -4.82
C ALA A 11 17.17 4.13 -3.92
N VAL A 12 16.06 4.88 -4.03
CA VAL A 12 14.86 4.66 -3.20
C VAL A 12 14.03 3.48 -3.71
N THR A 13 14.06 3.20 -5.02
CA THR A 13 13.31 2.07 -5.61
C THR A 13 13.81 0.71 -5.13
N GLY A 14 15.13 0.55 -4.93
CA GLY A 14 15.68 -0.65 -4.32
C GLY A 14 15.43 -0.71 -2.82
N ALA A 15 15.71 0.38 -2.10
CA ALA A 15 15.64 0.39 -0.64
C ALA A 15 14.20 0.30 -0.10
N ALA A 16 13.23 1.01 -0.70
CA ALA A 16 11.83 0.96 -0.29
C ALA A 16 11.19 -0.40 -0.60
N ALA A 17 11.50 -0.99 -1.75
CA ALA A 17 11.07 -2.35 -2.08
C ALA A 17 11.68 -3.38 -1.11
N THR A 18 12.96 -3.24 -0.75
CA THR A 18 13.59 -4.15 0.23
C THR A 18 13.11 -3.93 1.67
N ALA A 19 12.81 -2.70 2.09
CA ALA A 19 12.38 -2.42 3.46
C ALA A 19 10.97 -2.97 3.73
N LEU A 20 10.09 -2.99 2.72
CA LEU A 20 8.77 -3.61 2.80
C LEU A 20 8.82 -5.14 2.65
N ALA A 21 9.82 -5.67 1.95
CA ALA A 21 10.00 -7.12 1.76
C ALA A 21 10.46 -7.88 3.01
N LEU A 22 11.01 -7.21 4.03
CA LEU A 22 11.57 -7.87 5.23
C LEU A 22 10.50 -8.44 6.19
N GLY A 23 9.21 -8.23 5.91
CA GLY A 23 8.09 -8.79 6.69
C GLY A 23 7.36 -9.96 6.03
N ALA A 24 7.61 -10.25 4.75
CA ALA A 24 6.92 -11.30 4.00
C ALA A 24 7.71 -12.62 4.10
N GLY A 25 7.39 -13.44 5.08
CA GLY A 25 7.94 -14.79 5.19
C GLY A 25 7.57 -15.63 3.95
N SER A 26 8.57 -16.00 3.14
CA SER A 26 8.55 -17.09 2.15
C SER A 26 7.21 -17.40 1.45
N ALA A 27 6.53 -16.39 0.92
CA ALA A 27 5.35 -16.57 0.08
C ALA A 27 5.36 -15.44 -0.97
N GLY A 28 5.54 -15.81 -2.24
CA GLY A 28 5.49 -14.89 -3.38
C GLY A 28 6.69 -13.94 -3.48
N ALA A 29 7.20 -13.72 -4.68
CA ALA A 29 8.05 -12.56 -4.91
C ALA A 29 7.11 -11.39 -5.13
N VAL A 30 6.95 -10.55 -4.10
CA VAL A 30 6.14 -9.32 -4.17
C VAL A 30 6.38 -8.63 -5.51
N THR A 31 5.32 -8.29 -6.24
CA THR A 31 5.46 -7.78 -7.61
C THR A 31 5.65 -6.26 -7.59
N PRO A 32 6.84 -5.72 -7.88
CA PRO A 32 7.03 -4.28 -7.91
C PRO A 32 6.37 -3.68 -9.14
N VAL A 33 5.64 -2.58 -8.95
CA VAL A 33 5.03 -1.79 -10.02
C VAL A 33 5.61 -0.37 -10.00
N THR A 34 5.82 0.22 -11.18
CA THR A 34 6.28 1.60 -11.28
C THR A 34 5.35 2.37 -12.21
N PHE A 35 5.09 3.62 -11.85
CA PHE A 35 4.28 4.56 -12.62
C PHE A 35 5.13 5.80 -12.94
N PRO A 36 6.04 5.73 -13.93
CA PRO A 36 7.01 6.79 -14.19
C PRO A 36 6.38 8.14 -14.49
N GLN A 37 5.22 8.16 -15.16
CA GLN A 37 4.51 9.41 -15.48
C GLN A 37 3.92 10.09 -14.24
N ALA A 38 3.62 9.33 -13.19
CA ALA A 38 3.09 9.83 -11.92
C ALA A 38 4.18 10.01 -10.86
N GLY A 39 5.43 9.63 -11.14
CA GLY A 39 6.51 9.62 -10.15
C GLY A 39 6.25 8.67 -8.98
N ALA A 40 5.46 7.62 -9.20
CA ALA A 40 5.00 6.69 -8.18
C ALA A 40 5.59 5.28 -8.36
N ALA A 41 5.70 4.53 -7.28
CA ALA A 41 6.16 3.14 -7.26
C ALA A 41 5.41 2.36 -6.19
N GLY A 42 5.20 1.07 -6.39
CA GLY A 42 4.39 0.27 -5.50
C GLY A 42 4.68 -1.21 -5.57
N LEU A 43 3.84 -1.96 -4.87
CA LEU A 43 3.86 -3.41 -4.74
C LEU A 43 2.44 -3.91 -4.97
N GLU A 44 2.25 -4.80 -5.94
CA GLU A 44 1.04 -5.62 -6.04
C GLU A 44 1.27 -6.85 -5.16
N LEU A 45 0.39 -7.03 -4.16
CA LEU A 45 0.41 -8.22 -3.31
C LEU A 45 -0.52 -9.27 -3.90
N ASP A 46 -0.06 -10.52 -3.96
CA ASP A 46 -0.96 -11.64 -4.20
C ASP A 46 -1.86 -11.91 -2.98
N HIS A 47 -2.76 -12.89 -3.11
CA HIS A 47 -3.70 -13.21 -2.04
C HIS A 47 -3.01 -13.69 -0.74
N GLY A 48 -1.98 -14.52 -0.86
CA GLY A 48 -1.22 -15.03 0.28
C GLY A 48 -0.39 -13.92 0.94
N GLU A 49 0.23 -13.07 0.13
CA GLU A 49 0.97 -11.88 0.58
C GLU A 49 0.04 -10.88 1.26
N THR A 50 -1.17 -10.67 0.74
CA THR A 50 -2.19 -9.80 1.35
C THR A 50 -2.60 -10.34 2.73
N GLN A 51 -2.81 -11.66 2.86
CA GLN A 51 -3.10 -12.29 4.14
C GLN A 51 -1.91 -12.18 5.12
N ALA A 52 -0.69 -12.41 4.65
CA ALA A 52 0.51 -12.27 5.46
C ALA A 52 0.68 -10.83 5.96
N PHE A 53 0.48 -9.85 5.06
CA PHE A 53 0.57 -8.44 5.37
C PHE A 53 -0.50 -8.00 6.38
N ALA A 54 -1.75 -8.44 6.22
CA ALA A 54 -2.84 -8.17 7.16
C ALA A 54 -2.54 -8.68 8.59
N ASN A 55 -1.95 -9.88 8.67
CA ASN A 55 -1.59 -10.52 9.94
C ASN A 55 -0.28 -9.99 10.54
N SER A 56 0.46 -9.16 9.81
CA SER A 56 1.72 -8.57 10.25
C SER A 56 1.48 -7.34 11.15
N PRO A 57 2.52 -6.86 11.85
CA PRO A 57 2.46 -5.56 12.52
C PRO A 57 2.55 -4.37 11.55
N ALA A 58 2.92 -4.59 10.27
CA ALA A 58 3.24 -3.51 9.35
C ALA A 58 2.06 -2.55 9.08
N PRO A 59 0.81 -3.00 8.85
CA PRO A 59 -0.33 -2.09 8.70
C PRO A 59 -0.51 -1.13 9.88
N ALA A 60 -0.35 -1.64 11.11
CA ALA A 60 -0.49 -0.84 12.32
C ALA A 60 0.66 0.17 12.49
N LEU A 61 1.89 -0.20 12.09
CA LEU A 61 3.02 0.72 12.08
C LEU A 61 2.84 1.83 11.05
N ILE A 62 2.32 1.50 9.86
CA ILE A 62 2.00 2.49 8.83
C ILE A 62 0.95 3.46 9.35
N ASP A 63 -0.17 2.97 9.91
CA ASP A 63 -1.21 3.84 10.50
C ASP A 63 -0.66 4.74 11.62
N HIS A 64 0.34 4.26 12.37
CA HIS A 64 0.94 5.03 13.46
C HIS A 64 1.86 6.15 12.96
N TYR A 65 2.68 5.87 11.94
CA TYR A 65 3.69 6.82 11.44
C TYR A 65 3.20 7.69 10.29
N LEU A 66 2.19 7.25 9.56
CA LEU A 66 1.63 7.92 8.40
C LEU A 66 0.25 8.49 8.78
N PRO A 67 0.10 9.82 8.89
CA PRO A 67 -1.19 10.43 9.16
C PRO A 67 -2.22 10.03 8.10
N GLY A 68 -3.49 9.88 8.50
CA GLY A 68 -4.56 9.49 7.57
C GLY A 68 -4.71 10.43 6.36
N ASP A 69 -4.34 11.71 6.49
CA ASP A 69 -4.36 12.67 5.38
C ASP A 69 -3.31 12.36 4.28
N ASN A 70 -2.29 11.55 4.61
CA ASN A 70 -1.27 11.08 3.67
C ASN A 70 -1.58 9.69 3.10
N VAL A 71 -2.73 9.09 3.46
CA VAL A 71 -3.17 7.78 2.98
C VAL A 71 -4.43 7.93 2.16
N SER A 72 -4.37 7.53 0.89
CA SER A 72 -5.55 7.40 0.04
C SER A 72 -5.94 5.94 -0.07
N VAL A 73 -7.24 5.64 0.11
CA VAL A 73 -7.73 4.26 0.05
C VAL A 73 -8.81 4.15 -1.01
N SER A 74 -8.64 3.21 -1.93
CA SER A 74 -9.66 2.77 -2.87
C SER A 74 -10.17 1.41 -2.42
N ILE A 75 -11.38 1.40 -1.86
CA ILE A 75 -12.08 0.16 -1.49
C ILE A 75 -13.03 -0.25 -2.60
N ARG A 76 -13.33 -1.54 -2.67
CA ARG A 76 -14.29 -2.05 -3.65
C ARG A 76 -15.72 -1.57 -3.35
N PRO A 77 -16.60 -1.45 -4.36
CA PRO A 77 -17.98 -0.99 -4.14
C PRO A 77 -18.77 -1.84 -3.14
N ASP A 78 -18.51 -3.15 -3.11
CA ASP A 78 -19.11 -4.16 -2.23
C ASP A 78 -18.36 -4.36 -0.89
N SER A 79 -17.38 -3.51 -0.60
CA SER A 79 -16.72 -3.46 0.70
C SER A 79 -17.73 -3.18 1.82
N GLN A 80 -17.55 -3.89 2.93
CA GLN A 80 -18.36 -3.78 4.14
C GLN A 80 -17.75 -2.80 5.15
N LEU A 81 -16.65 -2.13 4.80
CA LEU A 81 -15.99 -1.18 5.68
C LEU A 81 -16.87 0.08 5.88
N PRO A 82 -16.88 0.65 7.10
CA PRO A 82 -17.63 1.87 7.38
C PRO A 82 -17.16 3.03 6.49
N LYS A 83 -18.09 3.67 5.78
CA LYS A 83 -17.80 4.81 4.90
C LYS A 83 -18.82 5.92 5.08
N THR A 84 -18.35 7.17 5.05
CA THR A 84 -19.22 8.38 5.02
C THR A 84 -18.73 9.31 3.91
N GLY A 85 -19.55 9.51 2.88
CA GLY A 85 -19.11 10.17 1.65
C GLY A 85 -17.93 9.43 1.02
N ASP A 86 -16.87 10.17 0.68
CA ASP A 86 -15.65 9.62 0.06
C ASP A 86 -14.61 9.15 1.09
N ARG A 87 -14.95 9.07 2.37
CA ARG A 87 -14.04 8.65 3.44
C ARG A 87 -14.36 7.27 3.97
N VAL A 88 -13.31 6.47 4.11
CA VAL A 88 -13.35 5.15 4.75
C VAL A 88 -12.88 5.32 6.20
N PHE A 89 -13.68 4.86 7.16
CA PHE A 89 -13.40 4.92 8.59
C PHE A 89 -12.94 3.55 9.08
N ALA A 90 -11.80 3.11 8.58
CA ALA A 90 -11.20 1.83 8.91
C ALA A 90 -9.68 1.98 9.03
N SER A 91 -9.06 1.16 9.88
CA SER A 91 -7.60 1.09 9.93
C SER A 91 -7.05 0.44 8.67
N LEU A 92 -5.78 0.66 8.35
CA LEU A 92 -5.13 -0.03 7.25
C LEU A 92 -5.17 -1.54 7.47
N ARG A 93 -5.06 -2.00 8.72
CA ARG A 93 -5.23 -3.42 9.05
C ARG A 93 -6.60 -3.93 8.62
N ASP A 94 -7.69 -3.23 8.94
CA ASP A 94 -9.04 -3.66 8.60
C ASP A 94 -9.26 -3.67 7.08
N ILE A 95 -8.69 -2.69 6.38
CA ILE A 95 -8.75 -2.59 4.91
C ILE A 95 -8.07 -3.78 4.25
N VAL A 96 -6.85 -4.11 4.67
CA VAL A 96 -6.09 -5.23 4.10
C VAL A 96 -6.70 -6.57 4.54
N ALA A 97 -7.16 -6.67 5.78
CA ALA A 97 -7.82 -7.87 6.29
C ALA A 97 -9.09 -8.18 5.52
N GLU A 98 -9.91 -7.17 5.20
CA GLU A 98 -11.09 -7.38 4.35
C GLU A 98 -10.69 -8.01 3.02
N ALA A 99 -9.72 -7.44 2.31
CA ALA A 99 -9.24 -7.99 1.04
C ALA A 99 -8.72 -9.43 1.19
N GLY A 100 -7.94 -9.71 2.24
CA GLY A 100 -7.41 -11.04 2.53
C GLY A 100 -8.48 -12.10 2.87
N THR A 101 -9.69 -11.69 3.26
CA THR A 101 -10.83 -12.61 3.49
C THR A 101 -11.65 -12.89 2.24
N ARG A 102 -11.48 -12.12 1.15
CA ARG A 102 -12.18 -12.34 -0.12
C ARG A 102 -11.48 -13.42 -0.94
N PRO A 103 -12.21 -14.31 -1.64
CA PRO A 103 -11.60 -15.29 -2.54
C PRO A 103 -10.72 -14.61 -3.60
N GLY A 104 -9.41 -14.84 -3.56
CA GLY A 104 -8.45 -14.21 -4.48
C GLY A 104 -8.24 -12.71 -4.27
N GLY A 105 -8.70 -12.15 -3.14
CA GLY A 105 -8.57 -10.74 -2.86
C GLY A 105 -7.13 -10.31 -2.58
N LYS A 106 -6.80 -9.12 -3.05
CA LYS A 106 -5.46 -8.55 -3.09
C LYS A 106 -5.47 -7.09 -2.65
N VAL A 107 -4.30 -6.58 -2.30
CA VAL A 107 -4.07 -5.15 -2.10
C VAL A 107 -2.85 -4.69 -2.88
N ASP A 108 -2.99 -3.55 -3.56
CA ASP A 108 -1.87 -2.82 -4.14
C ASP A 108 -1.47 -1.68 -3.19
N LEU A 109 -0.17 -1.60 -2.91
CA LEU A 109 0.42 -0.54 -2.09
C LEU A 109 1.28 0.35 -2.98
N VAL A 110 0.88 1.60 -3.18
CA VAL A 110 1.58 2.53 -4.08
C VAL A 110 2.03 3.77 -3.32
N LEU A 111 3.31 4.07 -3.37
CA LEU A 111 3.88 5.33 -2.91
C LEU A 111 3.81 6.35 -4.04
N ALA A 112 3.11 7.46 -3.82
CA ALA A 112 2.88 8.49 -4.83
C ALA A 112 3.19 9.90 -4.30
N PRO A 113 3.50 10.88 -5.18
CA PRO A 113 3.54 12.28 -4.81
C PRO A 113 2.12 12.81 -4.55
N GLY A 114 1.88 13.39 -3.37
CA GLY A 114 0.54 13.81 -2.92
C GLY A 114 0.15 13.02 -1.67
N PRO A 115 -0.74 12.01 -1.76
CA PRO A 115 -0.82 11.00 -0.71
C PRO A 115 0.45 10.15 -0.73
N GLU A 116 1.17 10.10 0.39
CA GLU A 116 2.41 9.31 0.51
C GLU A 116 2.16 7.82 0.31
N LEU A 117 0.96 7.32 0.63
CA LEU A 117 0.55 5.95 0.39
C LEU A 117 -0.85 5.89 -0.24
N VAL A 118 -1.00 5.08 -1.28
CA VAL A 118 -2.26 4.71 -1.90
C VAL A 118 -2.46 3.21 -1.72
N VAL A 119 -3.62 2.83 -1.21
CA VAL A 119 -4.00 1.44 -0.93
C VAL A 119 -5.20 1.09 -1.76
N VAL A 120 -5.09 0.09 -2.63
CA VAL A 120 -6.16 -0.31 -3.54
C VAL A 120 -6.56 -1.75 -3.27
N GLN A 121 -7.83 -1.97 -2.93
CA GLN A 121 -8.40 -3.30 -2.82
C GLN A 121 -8.79 -3.85 -4.19
N ASN A 122 -8.48 -5.12 -4.45
CA ASN A 122 -8.79 -5.77 -5.73
C ASN A 122 -9.30 -7.21 -5.55
N TRP A 123 -10.45 -7.54 -6.15
CA TRP A 123 -11.03 -8.89 -6.30
C TRP A 123 -12.15 -8.90 -7.36
#